data_AF-A0A2I8DDQ1-F1
#
_entry.id   AF-A0A2I8DDQ1-F1
#
_cell.length_a   1.000
_cell.length_b   1.000
_cell.length_c   1.000
_cell.angle_alpha   90.00
_cell.angle_beta   90.00
_cell.angle_gamma   90.00
#
_symmetry.space_group_name_H-M   'P 1'
#
loop_
_entity.id
_entity.type
_entity.pdbx_description
1 polymer ?
#
loop_
_entity_poly.entity_id
_entity_poly.type
_entity_poly.pdbx_seq_one_letter_code
_entity_poly.pdbx_strand_id
1 'polypeptide(L)'
;MYPYLSKYEWLAMADELLRHQAPDVVDLCVRFFLAESRGVSDGRIRALLARRFKHCQLGRTHRDQLVACIARRLTEGNFSEQFKDQLRLALLLDRQAILAAAAGCAHRRAYVRQYALWVLAHAP
;
A
#
# COMPACT_ATOMS: atom_id res chain seq x y z
N MET A 1 13.97 3.96 -11.26
CA MET A 1 13.42 2.96 -12.21
C MET A 1 13.41 1.62 -11.50
N TYR A 2 12.26 0.96 -11.35
CA TYR A 2 12.19 -0.40 -10.79
C TYR A 2 12.26 -1.41 -11.94
N PRO A 3 12.83 -2.61 -11.73
CA PRO A 3 12.97 -3.60 -12.79
C PRO A 3 11.60 -3.99 -13.36
N TYR A 4 11.52 -4.16 -14.70
CA TYR A 4 10.34 -4.69 -15.37
C TYR A 4 10.24 -6.20 -15.11
N LEU A 5 9.83 -6.56 -13.89
CA LEU A 5 9.49 -7.94 -13.56
C LEU A 5 8.11 -8.28 -14.14
N SER A 6 7.98 -9.46 -14.71
CA SER A 6 6.72 -10.07 -15.07
C SER A 6 5.84 -10.30 -13.84
N LYS A 7 4.55 -10.54 -14.08
CA LYS A 7 3.59 -10.91 -13.02
C LYS A 7 4.08 -12.10 -12.19
N TYR A 8 4.67 -13.11 -12.82
CA TYR A 8 5.10 -14.34 -12.13
C TYR A 8 6.33 -14.09 -11.24
N GLU A 9 7.26 -13.26 -11.70
CA GLU A 9 8.42 -12.84 -10.90
C GLU A 9 7.98 -12.03 -9.67
N TRP A 10 6.98 -11.16 -9.81
CA TRP A 10 6.40 -10.45 -8.66
C TRP A 10 5.70 -11.38 -7.66
N LEU A 11 5.03 -12.42 -8.12
CA LEU A 11 4.43 -13.43 -7.24
C LEU A 11 5.51 -14.19 -6.47
N ALA A 12 6.54 -14.66 -7.15
CA ALA A 12 7.67 -15.34 -6.52
C ALA A 12 8.36 -14.43 -5.48
N MET A 13 8.58 -13.16 -5.83
CA MET A 13 9.17 -12.17 -4.93
C MET A 13 8.30 -11.92 -3.69
N ALA A 14 6.98 -11.86 -3.84
CA ALA A 14 6.06 -11.69 -2.72
C ALA A 14 6.03 -12.91 -1.79
N ASP A 15 6.25 -14.12 -2.30
CA ASP A 15 6.38 -15.31 -1.46
C ASP A 15 7.74 -15.36 -0.75
N GLU A 16 8.80 -14.85 -1.39
CA GLU A 16 10.12 -14.73 -0.77
C GLU A 16 10.14 -13.76 0.42
N LEU A 17 9.35 -12.68 0.35
CA LEU A 17 9.09 -11.78 1.48
C LEU A 17 8.55 -12.51 2.71
N LEU A 18 7.81 -13.61 2.55
CA LEU A 18 7.31 -14.38 3.71
C LEU A 18 8.38 -15.30 4.31
N ARG A 19 9.29 -15.83 3.48
CA ARG A 19 10.25 -16.83 3.93
C ARG A 19 11.47 -16.23 4.59
N HIS A 20 12.09 -15.24 3.93
CA HIS A 20 13.44 -14.81 4.28
C HIS A 20 13.56 -13.34 4.65
N GLN A 21 12.60 -12.49 4.25
CA GLN A 21 12.61 -11.04 4.52
C GLN A 21 13.97 -10.39 4.24
N ALA A 22 14.67 -10.88 3.20
CA ALA A 22 15.99 -10.37 2.85
C ALA A 22 15.92 -8.85 2.61
N PRO A 23 16.83 -8.04 3.20
CA PRO A 23 16.70 -6.58 3.17
C PRO A 23 16.59 -5.99 1.76
N ASP A 24 17.33 -6.55 0.80
CA ASP A 24 17.30 -6.18 -0.61
C ASP A 24 15.95 -6.48 -1.28
N VAL A 25 15.33 -7.61 -0.94
CA VAL A 25 13.98 -7.99 -1.40
C VAL A 25 12.94 -7.04 -0.82
N VAL A 26 13.04 -6.71 0.48
CA VAL A 26 12.16 -5.72 1.13
C VAL A 26 12.28 -4.37 0.45
N ASP A 27 13.50 -3.87 0.25
CA ASP A 27 13.78 -2.60 -0.42
C ASP A 27 13.17 -2.56 -1.83
N LEU A 28 13.37 -3.63 -2.61
CA LEU A 28 12.85 -3.72 -3.97
C LEU A 28 11.32 -3.67 -3.99
N CYS A 29 10.67 -4.45 -3.13
CA CYS A 29 9.22 -4.47 -3.03
C CYS A 29 8.66 -3.12 -2.56
N VAL A 30 9.33 -2.45 -1.61
CA VAL A 30 8.95 -1.10 -1.17
C VAL A 30 9.08 -0.12 -2.34
N ARG A 31 10.19 -0.12 -3.07
CA ARG A 31 10.38 0.75 -4.26
C ARG A 31 9.28 0.56 -5.30
N PHE A 32 8.91 -0.68 -5.61
CA PHE A 32 7.77 -0.95 -6.49
C PHE A 32 6.45 -0.42 -5.91
N PHE A 33 6.21 -0.65 -4.61
CA PHE A 33 5.02 -0.17 -3.93
C PHE A 33 4.91 1.36 -3.90
N LEU A 34 6.02 2.09 -3.89
CA LEU A 34 6.05 3.55 -3.91
C LEU A 34 5.94 4.13 -5.32
N ALA A 35 6.41 3.41 -6.34
CA ALA A 35 6.41 3.88 -7.71
C ALA A 35 5.00 4.25 -8.20
N GLU A 36 4.88 5.26 -9.06
CA GLU A 36 3.62 5.57 -9.75
C GLU A 36 3.59 4.78 -11.05
N SER A 37 2.84 3.68 -11.05
CA SER A 37 2.75 2.80 -12.21
C SER A 37 1.30 2.39 -12.47
N ARG A 38 0.95 2.31 -13.75
CA ARG A 38 -0.40 1.99 -14.25
C ARG A 38 -0.43 0.66 -15.00
N GLY A 39 0.53 -0.23 -14.76
CA GLY A 39 0.48 -1.58 -15.33
C GLY A 39 -0.80 -2.29 -14.89
N VAL A 40 -1.38 -3.06 -15.80
CA VAL A 40 -2.69 -3.73 -15.61
C VAL A 40 -2.73 -4.60 -14.35
N SER A 41 -1.59 -5.12 -13.91
CA SER A 41 -1.44 -5.96 -12.72
C SER A 41 -0.94 -5.24 -11.48
N ASP A 42 -0.53 -3.97 -11.58
CA ASP A 42 0.26 -3.34 -10.52
C ASP A 42 -0.55 -3.14 -9.24
N GLY A 43 -1.84 -2.81 -9.37
CA GLY A 43 -2.77 -2.74 -8.25
C GLY A 43 -2.88 -4.09 -7.50
N ARG A 44 -2.92 -5.20 -8.24
CA ARG A 44 -3.01 -6.57 -7.67
C ARG A 44 -1.73 -6.93 -6.94
N ILE A 45 -0.59 -6.59 -7.52
CA ILE A 45 0.72 -6.85 -6.91
C ILE A 45 0.88 -6.01 -5.64
N ARG A 46 0.54 -4.72 -5.66
CA ARG A 46 0.56 -3.88 -4.44
C ARG A 46 -0.37 -4.41 -3.35
N ALA A 47 -1.56 -4.90 -3.70
CA ALA A 47 -2.46 -5.52 -2.74
C ALA A 47 -1.88 -6.84 -2.17
N LEU A 48 -1.18 -7.64 -2.98
CA LEU A 48 -0.43 -8.80 -2.51
C LEU A 48 0.70 -8.39 -1.56
N LEU A 49 1.56 -7.46 -1.96
CA LEU A 49 2.65 -6.95 -1.13
C LEU A 49 2.12 -6.37 0.17
N ALA A 50 1.00 -5.64 0.17
CA ALA A 50 0.39 -5.12 1.38
C ALA A 50 0.02 -6.22 2.38
N ARG A 51 -0.51 -7.35 1.89
CA ARG A 51 -0.82 -8.53 2.70
C ARG A 51 0.43 -9.23 3.24
N ARG A 52 1.59 -9.07 2.60
CA ARG A 52 2.87 -9.63 3.06
C ARG A 52 3.59 -8.71 4.04
N PHE A 53 3.65 -7.42 3.74
CA PHE A 53 4.32 -6.40 4.56
C PHE A 53 3.82 -6.34 6.00
N LYS A 54 2.56 -6.71 6.28
CA LYS A 54 2.05 -6.81 7.65
C LYS A 54 2.81 -7.83 8.53
N HIS A 55 3.54 -8.76 7.91
CA HIS A 55 4.37 -9.76 8.58
C HIS A 55 5.86 -9.43 8.52
N CYS A 56 6.24 -8.37 7.80
CA CYS A 56 7.64 -7.97 7.64
C CYS A 56 8.07 -7.03 8.75
N GLN A 57 9.30 -7.19 9.26
CA GLN A 57 9.92 -6.21 10.13
C GLN A 57 10.39 -5.00 9.32
N LEU A 58 9.49 -4.07 9.07
CA LEU A 58 9.79 -2.84 8.35
C LEU A 58 10.46 -1.82 9.26
N GLY A 59 11.63 -1.34 8.86
CA GLY A 59 12.27 -0.17 9.49
C GLY A 59 11.41 1.09 9.36
N ARG A 60 11.63 2.04 10.27
CA ARG A 60 10.84 3.29 10.37
C ARG A 60 10.70 4.01 9.03
N THR A 61 11.80 4.18 8.30
CA THR A 61 11.80 4.84 6.97
C THR A 61 10.82 4.21 5.99
N HIS A 62 10.80 2.87 5.87
CA HIS A 62 9.87 2.19 4.96
C HIS A 62 8.43 2.33 5.43
N ARG A 63 8.17 2.26 6.74
CA ARG A 63 6.83 2.44 7.29
C ARG A 63 6.29 3.82 6.94
N ASP A 64 7.07 4.86 7.19
CA ASP A 64 6.71 6.25 6.93
C ASP A 64 6.45 6.49 5.44
N GLN A 65 7.32 5.96 4.56
CA GLN A 65 7.14 6.05 3.11
C GLN A 65 5.87 5.35 2.62
N LEU A 66 5.59 4.13 3.11
CA LEU A 66 4.40 3.37 2.72
C LEU A 66 3.14 4.09 3.17
N VAL A 67 3.09 4.58 4.42
CA VAL A 67 1.97 5.34 4.97
C VAL A 67 1.73 6.60 4.14
N ALA A 68 2.78 7.40 3.90
CA ALA A 68 2.66 8.63 3.10
C ALA A 68 2.17 8.35 1.68
N CYS A 69 2.67 7.30 1.04
CA CYS A 69 2.24 6.88 -0.29
C CYS A 69 0.76 6.51 -0.33
N ILE A 70 0.29 5.73 0.64
CA ILE A 70 -1.10 5.25 0.71
C ILE A 70 -2.04 6.40 1.06
N ALA A 71 -1.68 7.25 2.02
CA ALA A 71 -2.42 8.46 2.37
C ALA A 71 -2.59 9.38 1.15
N ARG A 72 -1.48 9.63 0.42
CA ARG A 72 -1.51 10.45 -0.79
C ARG A 72 -2.46 9.87 -1.85
N ARG A 73 -2.34 8.57 -2.15
CA ARG A 73 -3.25 7.88 -3.08
C ARG A 73 -4.71 8.02 -2.67
N LEU A 74 -5.02 7.85 -1.39
CA LEU A 74 -6.38 8.05 -0.87
C LEU A 74 -6.86 9.47 -1.17
N THR A 75 -6.10 10.49 -0.79
CA THR A 75 -6.50 11.90 -0.95
C THR A 75 -6.62 12.35 -2.41
N GLU A 76 -5.78 11.82 -3.30
CA GLU A 76 -5.79 12.13 -4.73
C GLU A 76 -6.81 11.29 -5.52
N GLY A 77 -7.26 10.17 -4.97
CA GLY A 77 -8.08 9.20 -5.70
C GLY A 77 -7.30 8.32 -6.67
N ASN A 78 -5.97 8.29 -6.58
CA ASN A 78 -5.09 7.56 -7.48
C ASN A 78 -4.93 6.08 -7.06
N PHE A 79 -6.03 5.32 -7.11
CA PHE A 79 -6.05 3.90 -6.74
C PHE A 79 -7.12 3.10 -7.49
N SER A 80 -7.01 1.76 -7.42
CA SER A 80 -7.96 0.81 -8.02
C SER A 80 -8.71 0.01 -6.93
N GLU A 81 -9.65 -0.86 -7.33
CA GLU A 81 -10.55 -1.58 -6.41
C GLU A 81 -9.85 -2.38 -5.29
N GLN A 82 -8.60 -2.82 -5.49
CA GLN A 82 -7.86 -3.61 -4.48
C GLN A 82 -7.16 -2.74 -3.43
N PHE A 83 -7.48 -1.45 -3.36
CA PHE A 83 -6.80 -0.50 -2.48
C PHE A 83 -7.06 -0.73 -0.99
N LYS A 84 -8.13 -1.44 -0.61
CA LYS A 84 -8.42 -1.74 0.80
C LYS A 84 -7.31 -2.53 1.49
N ASP A 85 -6.59 -3.40 0.78
CA ASP A 85 -5.46 -4.12 1.39
C ASP A 85 -4.30 -3.17 1.71
N GLN A 86 -4.07 -2.15 0.89
CA GLN A 86 -3.09 -1.10 1.17
C GLN A 86 -3.54 -0.27 2.37
N LEU A 87 -4.81 0.11 2.46
CA LEU A 87 -5.34 0.84 3.62
C LEU A 87 -5.23 0.05 4.93
N ARG A 88 -5.49 -1.26 4.91
CA ARG A 88 -5.29 -2.14 6.07
C ARG A 88 -3.84 -2.15 6.54
N LEU A 89 -2.90 -2.25 5.61
CA LEU A 89 -1.48 -2.14 5.94
C LEU A 89 -1.20 -0.77 6.57
N ALA A 90 -1.64 0.32 5.95
CA ALA A 90 -1.33 1.66 6.44
C ALA A 90 -1.92 1.92 7.83
N LEU A 91 -3.15 1.46 8.11
CA LEU A 91 -3.77 1.52 9.43
C LEU A 91 -2.98 0.74 10.49
N LEU A 92 -2.37 -0.38 10.12
CA LEU A 92 -1.48 -1.14 11.01
C LEU A 92 -0.15 -0.41 11.25
N LEU A 93 0.37 0.29 10.25
CA LEU A 93 1.67 0.96 10.32
C LEU A 93 1.60 2.30 11.08
N ASP A 94 0.61 3.13 10.76
CA ASP A 94 0.31 4.40 11.40
C ASP A 94 -1.18 4.74 11.21
N ARG A 95 -1.96 4.42 12.23
CA ARG A 95 -3.40 4.66 12.23
C ARG A 95 -3.75 6.14 12.19
N GLN A 96 -3.05 6.97 12.96
CA GLN A 96 -3.42 8.36 13.15
C GLN A 96 -3.26 9.15 11.85
N ALA A 97 -2.17 8.92 11.13
CA ALA A 97 -1.93 9.53 9.82
C ALA A 97 -3.05 9.20 8.82
N ILE A 98 -3.51 7.95 8.80
CA ILE A 98 -4.54 7.50 7.85
C ILE A 98 -5.93 8.02 8.21
N LEU A 99 -6.26 8.12 9.49
CA LEU A 99 -7.51 8.76 9.93
C LEU A 99 -7.55 10.24 9.57
N ALA A 100 -6.45 10.96 9.77
CA ALA A 100 -6.34 12.37 9.37
C ALA A 100 -6.52 12.54 7.85
N ALA A 101 -5.89 11.69 7.04
CA ALA A 101 -6.06 11.70 5.59
C ALA A 101 -7.50 11.41 5.16
N ALA A 102 -8.16 10.44 5.81
CA ALA A 102 -9.55 10.09 5.52
C ALA A 102 -10.54 11.22 5.90
N ALA A 103 -10.34 11.89 7.04
CA ALA A 103 -11.16 13.03 7.44
C ALA A 103 -11.13 14.16 6.41
N GLY A 104 -9.97 14.42 5.79
CA GLY A 104 -9.81 15.41 4.72
C GLY A 104 -10.50 15.05 3.39
N CYS A 105 -11.08 13.87 3.26
CA CYS A 105 -11.68 13.40 2.01
C CYS A 105 -13.19 13.72 1.87
N ALA A 106 -13.82 14.41 2.82
CA ALA A 106 -15.27 14.65 2.85
C ALA A 106 -15.84 15.28 1.55
N HIS A 107 -15.09 16.16 0.89
CA HIS A 107 -15.52 16.85 -0.33
C HIS A 107 -14.92 16.25 -1.63
N ARG A 108 -14.27 15.08 -1.56
CA ARG A 108 -13.68 14.41 -2.73
C ARG A 108 -14.74 13.68 -3.55
N ARG A 109 -14.32 13.08 -4.69
CA ARG A 109 -15.18 12.24 -5.56
C ARG A 109 -15.85 11.12 -4.75
N ALA A 110 -17.04 10.69 -5.16
CA ALA A 110 -17.86 9.73 -4.41
C ALA A 110 -17.11 8.45 -4.03
N TYR A 111 -16.33 7.88 -4.95
CA TYR A 111 -15.54 6.68 -4.66
C TYR A 111 -14.45 6.94 -3.61
N VAL A 112 -13.78 8.09 -3.62
CA VAL A 112 -12.79 8.45 -2.59
C VAL A 112 -13.46 8.56 -1.22
N ARG A 113 -14.62 9.22 -1.17
CA ARG A 113 -15.42 9.33 0.06
C ARG A 113 -15.81 7.97 0.61
N GLN A 114 -16.23 7.03 -0.23
CA GLN A 114 -16.57 5.67 0.21
C GLN A 114 -15.38 4.96 0.86
N TYR A 115 -14.18 5.10 0.30
CA TYR A 115 -12.96 4.53 0.90
C TYR A 115 -12.57 5.24 2.20
N ALA A 116 -12.69 6.57 2.26
CA ALA A 116 -12.45 7.33 3.47
C ALA A 116 -13.44 6.96 4.60
N LEU A 117 -14.74 6.86 4.29
CA LEU A 117 -15.76 6.39 5.23
C LEU A 117 -15.48 4.96 5.69
N TRP A 118 -15.04 4.08 4.79
CA TRP A 118 -14.62 2.74 5.14
C TRP A 118 -13.47 2.75 6.16
N VAL A 119 -12.46 3.61 5.96
CA VAL A 119 -11.35 3.81 6.91
C VAL A 119 -11.87 4.28 8.27
N LEU A 120 -12.72 5.31 8.29
CA LEU A 120 -13.25 5.90 9.53
C LEU A 120 -14.13 4.89 10.30
N ALA A 121 -14.84 4.00 9.60
CA ALA A 121 -15.70 2.99 10.21
C ALA A 121 -14.95 1.73 10.69
N HIS A 122 -13.76 1.44 10.15
CA HIS A 122 -12.99 0.21 10.46
C HIS A 122 -11.73 0.48 11.30
N ALA A 123 -11.72 1.60 12.02
CA ALA A 123 -10.67 1.96 12.94
C ALA A 123 -11.07 1.41 14.34
N PRO A 124 -10.43 0.34 14.86
CA PRO A 124 -10.84 -0.34 16.10
C PRO A 124 -10.80 0.55 17.35
#